data_AF-A0A0B8P7J1-F1
#
_entry.id   AF-A0A0B8P7J1-F1
#
_cell.length_a   1.000
_cell.length_b   1.000
_cell.length_c   1.000
_cell.angle_alpha   90.00
_cell.angle_beta   90.00
_cell.angle_gamma   90.00
#
_symmetry.space_group_name_H-M   'P 1'
#
loop_
_entity.id
_entity.type
_entity.pdbx_description
1 polymer ?
#
loop_
_entity_poly.entity_id
_entity_poly.type
_entity_poly.pdbx_seq_one_letter_code
_entity_poly.pdbx_strand_id
1 'polypeptide(L)' 'MGSVEDVSHAIQFFLDEKSHFITGQTLFVCGGITVGLAS' A
#
# COMPACT_ATOMS: atom_id res chain seq x y z
N MET A 1 -5.19 7.53 -12.94
CA MET A 1 -6.14 7.62 -11.80
C MET A 1 -6.14 6.26 -11.12
N GLY A 2 -6.12 6.20 -9.79
CA GLY A 2 -6.18 4.92 -9.08
C GLY A 2 -7.59 4.32 -9.08
N SER A 3 -7.69 3.03 -8.79
CA SER A 3 -8.95 2.28 -8.69
C SER A 3 -9.09 1.56 -7.35
N VAL A 4 -10.27 1.00 -7.09
CA VAL A 4 -10.54 0.25 -5.84
C VAL A 4 -9.72 -1.04 -5.76
N GLU A 5 -9.35 -1.60 -6.92
CA GLU A 5 -8.51 -2.78 -7.06
C GLU A 5 -7.08 -2.51 -6.56
N ASP A 6 -6.56 -1.28 -6.71
CA ASP A 6 -5.23 -0.92 -6.22
C ASP A 6 -5.16 -1.00 -4.68
N VAL A 7 -6.19 -0.50 -3.99
CA VAL A 7 -6.30 -0.58 -2.53
C VAL A 7 -6.53 -2.03 -2.08
N SER A 8 -7.33 -2.77 -2.84
CA SER A 8 -7.62 -4.19 -2.55
C SER A 8 -6.36 -5.05 -2.59
N HIS A 9 -5.47 -4.83 -3.57
CA HIS A 9 -4.18 -5.52 -3.61
C HIS A 9 -3.26 -5.15 -2.43
N ALA A 10 -3.24 -3.89 -2.00
CA ALA A 10 -2.48 -3.49 -0.82
C ALA A 10 -2.98 -4.17 0.47
N ILE A 11 -4.30 -4.36 0.59
CA ILE A 11 -4.89 -5.13 1.68
C ILE A 11 -4.48 -6.60 1.58
N GLN A 12 -4.57 -7.22 0.40
CA GLN A 12 -4.17 -8.61 0.19
C GLN A 12 -2.70 -8.85 0.56
N PHE A 13 -1.81 -7.90 0.27
CA PHE A 13 -0.41 -7.96 0.70
C PHE A 13 -0.27 -8.09 2.23
N PHE A 14 -1.03 -7.32 3.01
CA PHE A 14 -1.00 -7.43 4.47
C PHE A 14 -1.68 -8.72 4.99
N LEU A 15 -2.62 -9.29 4.25
CA LEU A 15 -3.32 -10.52 4.62
C LEU A 15 -2.55 -11.80 4.25
N ASP A 16 -1.55 -11.72 3.36
CA ASP A 16 -0.74 -12.87 2.96
C ASP A 16 0.03 -13.45 4.17
N GLU A 17 0.05 -14.78 4.33
CA GLU A 17 0.76 -15.46 5.41
C GLU A 17 2.27 -15.14 5.45
N LYS A 18 2.85 -14.81 4.30
CA LYS A 18 4.26 -14.39 4.19
C LYS A 18 4.51 -13.03 4.85
N SER A 19 3.46 -12.25 5.11
CA SER A 19 3.54 -10.93 5.73
C SER A 19 3.37 -10.97 7.26
N HIS A 20 3.34 -12.14 7.90
CA HIS A 20 3.03 -12.30 9.33
C HIS A 20 3.94 -11.51 10.31
N PHE A 21 5.13 -11.10 9.89
CA PHE A 21 6.04 -10.30 10.73
C PHE A 21 5.95 -8.78 10.46
N ILE A 22 5.17 -8.35 9.46
CA ILE A 22 5.00 -6.95 9.10
C ILE A 22 3.88 -6.36 9.96
N THR A 23 4.24 -5.49 10.90
CA THR A 23 3.29 -4.86 11.83
C THR A 23 3.54 -3.36 11.95
N GLY A 24 2.51 -2.59 12.34
CA GLY A 24 2.64 -1.14 12.59
C GLY A 24 2.85 -0.26 11.36
N GLN A 25 2.82 -0.83 10.15
CA GLN A 25 3.11 -0.09 8.92
C GLN A 25 1.90 0.65 8.35
N THR A 26 2.17 1.82 7.77
CA THR A 26 1.22 2.55 6.93
C THR A 26 1.69 2.46 5.48
N LEU A 27 0.86 1.89 4.60
CA LEU A 27 1.15 1.76 3.17
C LEU A 27 0.26 2.70 2.36
N PHE A 28 0.88 3.66 1.67
CA PHE A 28 0.17 4.60 0.80
C PHE A 28 -0.08 4.00 -0.59
N VAL A 29 -1.32 4.11 -1.07
CA VAL A 29 -1.73 3.68 -2.42
C VAL A 29 -2.11 4.92 -3.23
N CYS A 30 -1.10 5.64 -3.71
CA CYS A 30 -1.29 6.92 -4.41
C CYS A 30 -0.63 6.98 -5.80
N GLY A 31 -0.07 5.86 -6.28
CA GLY A 31 0.68 5.83 -7.54
C GLY A 31 2.00 6.64 -7.50
N GLY A 32 2.54 6.92 -6.31
CA GLY A 32 3.82 7.64 -6.14
C GLY A 32 3.71 9.16 -6.11
N ILE A 33 2.51 9.73 -6.26
CA ILE A 33 2.30 11.19 -6.36
C ILE A 33 2.71 11.91 -5.07
N THR A 34 2.50 11.31 -3.89
CA THR A 34 2.84 11.93 -2.60
C THR A 34 4.35 11.94 -2.31
N VAL A 35 5.13 11.01 -2.87
CA VAL A 35 6.59 10.97 -2.67
C VAL A 35 7.29 12.04 -3.52
N GLY A 36 6.71 12.44 -4.66
CA GLY A 36 7.28 13.45 -5.56
C GLY A 36 7.04 14.92 -5.17
N LEU A 37 6.26 15.20 -4.12
CA LEU A 37 5.98 16.56 -3.63
C LEU A 37 6.84 16.96 -2.42
N ALA A 38 7.71 16.07 -1.93
CA ALA A 38 8.62 16.33 -0.80
C ALA A 38 10.01 16.84 -1.25
N SER A 39 10.14 17.30 -2.50
CA SER A 39 11.35 17.95 -3.04
C SER A 39 11.27 19.47 -2.97
#